data_AF-A0A9P7GCT6-F1
#
_entry.id   AF-A0A9P7GCT6-F1
#
_cell.length_a   1.000
_cell.length_b   1.000
_cell.length_c   1.000
_cell.angle_alpha   90.00
_cell.angle_beta   90.00
_cell.angle_gamma   90.00
#
_symmetry.space_group_name_H-M   'P 1'
#
loop_
_entity.id
_entity.type
_entity.pdbx_description
1 polymer ?
#
loop_
_entity_poly.entity_id
_entity_poly.type
_entity_poly.pdbx_seq_one_letter_code
_entity_poly.pdbx_strand_id
1 'polypeptide(L)'
;MESQLKALKVAELRELLTKAAVLFASKINKADLIAKVLASQPAIDVYHSLHGTTDLLSPPEEHEQVLQPPPEAAPVEPSPAAASPPVPVQKPASVDENDVTPPENATVTPPTAPEDPEEEKRRKRAERFGIPYVEPPKARPPRGQNAKRAPLDDSKKLATRANRFGTTAPSAAQKRSAPTETVDAEEQDRRKKRAERFGTGPQLAQLKAGRFGIVPFPQK
;
A
#
# COMPACT_ATOMS: atom_id res chain seq x y z
N MET A 1 -23.18 4.74 -20.72
CA MET A 1 -22.38 5.05 -19.51
C MET A 1 -22.16 3.84 -18.61
N GLU A 2 -23.19 3.12 -18.17
CA GLU A 2 -22.99 1.99 -17.23
C GLU A 2 -22.04 0.90 -17.72
N SER A 3 -22.07 0.57 -19.02
CA SER A 3 -21.17 -0.41 -19.64
C SER A 3 -19.69 0.00 -19.49
N GLN A 4 -19.41 1.29 -19.69
CA GLN A 4 -18.06 1.83 -19.55
C GLN A 4 -17.61 1.82 -18.08
N LEU A 5 -18.51 2.15 -17.13
CA LEU A 5 -18.23 2.04 -15.70
C LEU A 5 -18.03 0.59 -15.23
N LYS A 6 -18.70 -0.38 -15.86
CA LYS A 6 -18.49 -1.82 -15.60
C LYS A 6 -17.14 -2.30 -16.10
N ALA A 7 -16.56 -1.68 -17.12
CA ALA A 7 -15.23 -1.99 -17.63
C ALA A 7 -14.11 -1.48 -16.70
N LEU A 8 -14.34 -0.38 -15.98
CA LEU A 8 -13.38 0.17 -15.01
C LEU A 8 -13.13 -0.79 -13.83
N LYS A 9 -11.94 -0.69 -13.23
CA LYS A 9 -11.58 -1.45 -12.02
C LYS A 9 -12.19 -0.81 -10.77
N VAL A 10 -12.33 -1.61 -9.70
CA VAL A 10 -12.85 -1.13 -8.40
C VAL A 10 -12.01 0.03 -7.84
N ALA A 11 -10.69 0.03 -8.08
CA ALA A 11 -9.81 1.10 -7.67
C ALA A 11 -10.13 2.43 -8.39
N GLU A 12 -10.29 2.39 -9.71
CA GLU A 12 -10.63 3.56 -10.54
C GLU A 12 -11.99 4.14 -10.15
N LEU A 13 -12.99 3.29 -9.89
CA LEU A 13 -14.31 3.73 -9.41
C LEU A 13 -14.22 4.45 -8.05
N ARG A 14 -13.34 3.99 -7.15
CA ARG A 14 -13.11 4.64 -5.85
C ARG A 14 -12.36 5.96 -5.99
N GLU A 15 -11.37 6.03 -6.87
CA GLU A 15 -10.66 7.27 -7.19
C GLU A 15 -11.61 8.32 -7.75
N LEU A 16 -12.53 7.90 -8.62
CA LEU A 16 -13.53 8.76 -9.21
C LEU A 16 -14.43 9.41 -8.15
N LEU A 17 -14.99 8.59 -7.25
CA LEU A 17 -15.80 9.08 -6.14
C LEU A 17 -14.99 9.96 -5.18
N THR A 18 -13.72 9.63 -4.94
CA THR A 18 -12.84 10.43 -4.07
C THR A 18 -12.55 11.80 -4.69
N LYS A 19 -12.24 11.86 -5.99
CA LYS A 19 -12.02 13.12 -6.74
C LYS A 19 -13.28 13.99 -6.78
N ALA A 20 -14.44 13.35 -6.90
CA ALA A 20 -15.74 14.02 -6.84
C ALA A 20 -16.18 14.36 -5.40
N ALA A 21 -15.35 14.10 -4.38
CA ALA A 21 -15.65 14.28 -2.97
C ALA A 21 -16.95 13.57 -2.49
N VAL A 22 -17.30 12.45 -3.12
CA VAL A 22 -18.47 11.64 -2.79
C VAL A 22 -18.10 10.58 -1.75
N LEU A 23 -18.78 10.56 -0.62
CA LEU A 23 -18.52 9.61 0.45
C LEU A 23 -18.99 8.20 0.10
N PHE A 24 -18.14 7.20 0.35
CA PHE A 24 -18.49 5.80 0.20
C PHE A 24 -17.91 4.93 1.31
N ALA A 25 -18.59 3.82 1.61
CA ALA A 25 -18.12 2.86 2.60
C ALA A 25 -16.90 2.09 2.08
N SER A 26 -15.90 1.85 2.92
CA SER A 26 -14.65 1.22 2.49
C SER A 26 -14.82 -0.24 1.98
N LYS A 27 -15.91 -0.91 2.37
CA LYS A 27 -16.24 -2.30 2.03
C LYS A 27 -17.46 -2.44 1.11
N ILE A 28 -17.67 -1.48 0.21
CA ILE A 28 -18.75 -1.49 -0.77
C ILE A 28 -18.43 -2.39 -1.98
N ASN A 29 -19.44 -3.03 -2.57
CA ASN A 29 -19.29 -3.88 -3.76
C ASN A 29 -19.09 -3.04 -5.03
N LYS A 30 -18.59 -3.65 -6.12
CA LYS A 30 -18.39 -2.96 -7.41
C LYS A 30 -19.70 -2.41 -7.98
N ALA A 31 -20.78 -3.18 -7.90
CA ALA A 31 -22.09 -2.77 -8.39
C ALA A 31 -22.58 -1.50 -7.68
N ASP A 32 -22.43 -1.45 -6.35
CA ASP A 32 -22.86 -0.31 -5.54
C ASP A 32 -21.99 0.93 -5.78
N LEU A 33 -20.69 0.75 -6.09
CA LEU A 33 -19.82 1.85 -6.52
C LEU A 33 -20.30 2.45 -7.84
N ILE A 34 -20.65 1.60 -8.81
CA ILE A 34 -21.20 2.05 -10.09
C ILE A 34 -22.52 2.78 -9.87
N ALA A 35 -23.41 2.24 -9.03
CA ALA A 35 -24.66 2.91 -8.67
C ALA A 35 -24.41 4.28 -8.02
N LYS A 36 -23.40 4.42 -7.16
CA LYS A 36 -23.01 5.71 -6.58
C LYS A 36 -22.48 6.70 -7.59
N VAL A 37 -21.67 6.26 -8.55
CA VAL A 37 -21.18 7.13 -9.63
C VAL A 37 -22.36 7.64 -10.46
N LEU A 38 -23.30 6.76 -10.83
CA LEU A 38 -24.49 7.13 -11.61
C LEU A 38 -25.45 8.05 -10.85
N ALA A 39 -25.56 7.89 -9.53
CA ALA A 39 -26.40 8.75 -8.70
C ALA A 39 -25.80 10.15 -8.46
N SER A 40 -24.51 10.35 -8.76
CA SER A 40 -23.77 11.56 -8.42
C SER A 40 -23.19 12.25 -9.66
N GLN A 41 -23.83 13.33 -10.09
CA GLN A 41 -23.37 14.14 -11.22
C GLN A 41 -21.88 14.57 -11.17
N PRO A 42 -21.31 15.04 -10.03
CA PRO A 42 -19.90 15.42 -10.01
C PRO A 42 -18.94 14.26 -10.29
N ALA A 43 -19.36 13.01 -10.02
CA ALA A 43 -18.57 11.84 -10.38
C ALA A 43 -18.66 11.56 -11.88
N ILE A 44 -19.82 11.78 -12.49
CA ILE A 44 -19.99 11.65 -13.94
C ILE A 44 -19.11 12.68 -14.68
N ASP A 45 -19.06 13.93 -14.20
CA ASP A 45 -18.26 14.99 -14.82
C ASP A 45 -16.75 14.69 -14.75
N VAL A 46 -16.28 14.20 -13.59
CA VAL A 46 -14.88 13.74 -13.43
C VAL A 46 -14.58 12.56 -14.37
N TYR A 47 -15.54 11.64 -14.55
CA TYR A 47 -15.36 10.52 -15.46
C TYR A 47 -15.21 11.00 -16.91
N HIS A 48 -16.07 11.91 -17.36
CA HIS A 48 -15.97 12.51 -18.69
C HIS A 48 -14.68 13.29 -18.88
N SER A 49 -14.20 13.99 -17.85
CA SER A 49 -12.92 14.70 -17.92
C SER A 49 -11.72 13.76 -18.07
N LEU A 50 -11.79 12.55 -17.49
CA LEU A 50 -10.71 11.57 -17.52
C LEU A 50 -10.76 10.64 -18.75
N HIS A 51 -11.96 10.33 -19.26
CA HIS A 51 -12.18 9.33 -20.30
C HIS A 51 -12.82 9.88 -21.58
N GLY A 52 -13.31 11.11 -21.58
CA GLY A 52 -13.93 11.76 -22.75
C GLY A 52 -12.91 12.26 -23.78
N THR A 53 -11.64 12.42 -23.41
CA THR A 53 -10.60 12.90 -24.33
C THR A 53 -10.02 11.81 -25.24
N THR A 54 -10.30 10.53 -24.98
CA THR A 54 -9.75 9.42 -25.78
C THR A 54 -10.59 9.07 -27.02
N ASP A 55 -11.79 9.65 -27.16
CA ASP A 55 -12.67 9.46 -28.33
C ASP A 55 -12.62 10.67 -29.29
N LEU A 56 -11.59 11.51 -29.17
CA LEU A 56 -11.32 12.65 -30.08
C LEU A 56 -10.22 12.33 -31.12
N LEU A 57 -9.79 11.07 -31.21
CA LEU A 57 -8.96 10.56 -32.34
C LEU A 57 -9.75 9.67 -33.31
N SER A 58 -11.06 9.55 -33.14
CA SER A 58 -11.93 9.12 -34.23
C SER A 58 -11.89 10.24 -35.29
N PRO A 59 -11.42 9.98 -36.52
CA PRO A 59 -11.49 10.97 -37.59
C PRO A 59 -12.91 11.51 -37.65
N PRO A 60 -13.12 12.84 -37.76
CA PRO A 60 -14.46 13.38 -37.88
C PRO A 60 -15.12 12.71 -39.08
N GLU A 61 -16.10 11.83 -38.82
CA GLU A 61 -17.03 11.45 -39.86
C GLU A 61 -17.79 12.73 -40.20
N GLU A 62 -17.42 13.28 -41.34
CA GLU A 62 -18.17 14.29 -42.07
C GLU A 62 -19.57 13.73 -42.36
N HIS A 63 -20.52 13.98 -41.48
CA HIS A 63 -21.95 13.85 -41.78
C HIS A 63 -22.61 15.21 -41.66
N GLU A 64 -22.59 15.88 -42.81
CA GLU A 64 -23.64 16.75 -43.37
C GLU A 64 -24.54 17.43 -42.34
N GLN A 65 -24.07 18.57 -41.85
CA GLN A 65 -24.93 19.63 -41.38
C GLN A 65 -25.74 20.16 -42.58
N VAL A 66 -26.93 19.60 -42.75
CA VAL A 66 -27.95 20.11 -43.66
C VAL A 66 -28.15 21.60 -43.40
N LEU A 67 -28.02 22.38 -44.48
CA LEU A 67 -28.24 23.82 -44.56
C LEU A 67 -29.46 24.27 -43.74
N GLN A 68 -29.25 25.26 -42.87
CA GLN A 68 -30.28 26.28 -42.63
C GLN A 68 -29.62 27.67 -42.56
N PRO A 69 -29.93 28.58 -43.50
CA PRO A 69 -29.32 29.91 -43.57
C PRO A 69 -29.89 30.89 -42.51
N PRO A 70 -29.16 31.97 -42.19
CA PRO A 70 -29.38 32.82 -41.02
C PRO A 70 -30.32 34.00 -41.31
N PRO A 71 -30.91 34.61 -40.27
CA PRO A 71 -31.16 36.05 -40.27
C PRO A 71 -30.27 36.76 -39.23
N GLU A 72 -29.18 37.33 -39.74
CA GLU A 72 -28.80 38.75 -39.69
C GLU A 72 -29.27 39.64 -38.51
N ALA A 73 -28.26 40.16 -37.78
CA ALA A 73 -28.09 41.50 -37.18
C ALA A 73 -29.17 42.03 -36.21
N ALA A 74 -28.88 42.69 -35.08
CA ALA A 74 -27.86 43.72 -34.82
C ALA A 74 -27.84 44.03 -33.27
N PRO A 75 -27.17 45.10 -32.75
CA PRO A 75 -26.14 44.96 -31.70
C PRO A 75 -26.31 45.89 -30.46
N VAL A 76 -25.29 45.92 -29.57
CA VAL A 76 -24.96 46.94 -28.53
C VAL A 76 -25.94 47.00 -27.32
N GLU A 77 -25.57 46.98 -26.04
CA GLU A 77 -24.62 47.83 -25.29
C GLU A 77 -24.11 47.23 -23.96
N PRO A 78 -22.99 47.75 -23.41
CA PRO A 78 -22.35 47.35 -22.16
C PRO A 78 -22.77 48.21 -20.95
N SER A 79 -22.24 47.89 -19.75
CA SER A 79 -22.03 48.75 -18.53
C SER A 79 -22.80 48.30 -17.26
N PRO A 80 -22.40 48.67 -16.01
CA PRO A 80 -21.11 48.39 -15.35
C PRO A 80 -21.23 47.90 -13.88
N ALA A 81 -20.10 47.42 -13.34
CA ALA A 81 -19.57 47.54 -11.97
C ALA A 81 -20.48 47.73 -10.72
N ALA A 82 -20.33 46.81 -9.75
CA ALA A 82 -20.18 47.09 -8.30
C ALA A 82 -19.58 45.83 -7.64
N ALA A 83 -18.28 45.75 -7.33
CA ALA A 83 -17.60 46.37 -6.19
C ALA A 83 -18.31 46.14 -4.84
N SER A 84 -17.82 45.19 -4.04
CA SER A 84 -17.36 45.41 -2.66
C SER A 84 -16.88 44.11 -1.98
N PRO A 85 -15.62 44.04 -1.49
CA PRO A 85 -15.21 43.21 -0.35
C PRO A 85 -15.39 44.00 0.97
N PRO A 86 -15.55 43.33 2.13
CA PRO A 86 -14.56 43.54 3.22
C PRO A 86 -14.29 42.28 4.08
N VAL A 87 -13.03 41.84 4.25
CA VAL A 87 -12.09 41.98 5.42
C VAL A 87 -12.36 41.13 6.69
N PRO A 88 -11.33 40.82 7.54
CA PRO A 88 -11.06 39.51 8.12
C PRO A 88 -11.01 39.56 9.69
N VAL A 89 -10.05 38.85 10.31
CA VAL A 89 -9.66 38.84 11.76
C VAL A 89 -10.53 37.87 12.60
N GLN A 90 -10.05 36.91 13.40
CA GLN A 90 -8.89 36.78 14.34
C GLN A 90 -8.48 35.28 14.40
N LYS A 91 -7.21 34.84 14.31
CA LYS A 91 -6.02 34.88 15.21
C LYS A 91 -6.25 34.41 16.68
N PRO A 92 -5.23 33.78 17.33
CA PRO A 92 -5.36 32.65 18.26
C PRO A 92 -4.97 32.95 19.72
N ALA A 93 -5.32 32.05 20.64
CA ALA A 93 -4.67 31.77 21.94
C ALA A 93 -5.33 30.48 22.49
N SER A 94 -4.65 29.37 22.83
CA SER A 94 -3.54 29.10 23.76
C SER A 94 -3.96 29.09 25.25
N VAL A 95 -3.52 28.01 25.92
CA VAL A 95 -3.19 27.85 27.35
C VAL A 95 -4.29 27.36 28.32
N ASP A 96 -4.25 26.05 28.58
CA ASP A 96 -3.97 25.37 29.87
C ASP A 96 -4.80 25.52 31.16
N GLU A 97 -4.72 24.42 31.93
CA GLU A 97 -4.89 24.24 33.39
C GLU A 97 -6.33 24.19 33.97
N ASN A 98 -6.81 23.00 34.40
CA ASN A 98 -6.60 22.28 35.68
C ASN A 98 -7.49 22.83 36.82
N ASP A 99 -8.42 21.99 37.30
CA ASP A 99 -8.73 21.76 38.74
C ASP A 99 -9.81 20.64 38.87
N VAL A 100 -9.50 19.46 39.43
CA VAL A 100 -9.78 19.01 40.83
C VAL A 100 -11.20 18.41 40.98
N THR A 101 -11.52 17.22 41.54
CA THR A 101 -10.88 16.08 42.25
C THR A 101 -11.94 14.90 42.31
N PRO A 102 -11.97 13.92 43.25
CA PRO A 102 -11.84 12.46 43.00
C PRO A 102 -13.13 11.65 43.38
N PRO A 103 -13.16 10.30 43.29
CA PRO A 103 -12.79 9.53 44.47
C PRO A 103 -12.03 8.21 44.20
N GLU A 104 -11.28 7.84 45.23
CA GLU A 104 -10.80 6.51 45.60
C GLU A 104 -11.66 5.34 45.10
N ASN A 105 -11.01 4.33 44.52
CA ASN A 105 -11.16 3.01 45.10
C ASN A 105 -9.88 2.17 44.92
N ALA A 106 -9.59 1.45 45.99
CA ALA A 106 -8.33 0.83 46.31
C ALA A 106 -8.05 -0.47 45.52
N THR A 107 -6.78 -0.64 45.19
CA THR A 107 -5.97 -1.85 45.42
C THR A 107 -6.55 -3.21 45.01
N VAL A 108 -6.08 -3.73 43.87
CA VAL A 108 -5.64 -5.14 43.78
C VAL A 108 -4.33 -5.19 42.98
N THR A 109 -3.27 -5.58 43.67
CA THR A 109 -1.97 -6.01 43.15
C THR A 109 -2.08 -6.92 41.93
N PRO A 110 -1.29 -6.72 40.86
CA PRO A 110 -0.94 -7.80 39.96
C PRO A 110 0.41 -8.41 40.34
N PRO A 111 0.59 -9.74 40.16
CA PRO A 111 1.83 -10.43 40.46
C PRO A 111 2.91 -10.04 39.44
N THR A 112 4.10 -9.78 39.98
CA THR A 112 5.39 -9.75 39.31
C THR A 112 5.51 -10.89 38.30
N ALA A 113 5.46 -10.56 37.01
CA ALA A 113 5.93 -11.40 35.91
C ALA A 113 7.03 -10.61 35.18
N PRO A 114 8.11 -11.26 34.74
CA PRO A 114 9.37 -10.58 34.39
C PRO A 114 9.13 -9.59 33.26
N GLU A 115 9.57 -8.35 33.47
CA GLU A 115 9.64 -7.33 32.44
C GLU A 115 10.42 -7.91 31.24
N ASP A 116 9.68 -8.36 30.23
CA ASP A 116 10.29 -8.88 29.02
C ASP A 116 11.01 -7.70 28.35
N PRO A 117 12.32 -7.79 28.07
CA PRO A 117 13.14 -6.67 27.58
C PRO A 117 12.69 -6.12 26.21
N GLU A 118 11.65 -6.71 25.61
CA GLU A 118 10.98 -6.23 24.40
C GLU A 118 9.97 -5.10 24.70
N GLU A 119 9.30 -5.10 25.84
CA GLU A 119 8.24 -4.13 26.16
C GLU A 119 8.82 -2.74 26.42
N GLU A 120 9.95 -2.67 27.14
CA GLU A 120 10.68 -1.42 27.32
C GLU A 120 11.16 -0.81 26.00
N LYS A 121 11.63 -1.65 25.05
CA LYS A 121 12.06 -1.18 23.73
C LYS A 121 10.87 -0.62 22.95
N ARG A 122 9.70 -1.24 23.08
CA ARG A 122 8.45 -0.75 22.49
C ARG A 122 7.98 0.54 23.16
N ARG A 123 8.15 0.68 24.48
CA ARG A 123 7.82 1.90 25.25
C ARG A 123 8.75 3.07 24.87
N LYS A 124 10.07 2.85 24.86
CA LYS A 124 11.08 3.83 24.41
C LYS A 124 10.85 4.26 22.96
N ARG A 125 10.39 3.34 22.10
CA ARG A 125 9.97 3.68 20.74
C ARG A 125 8.70 4.52 20.73
N ALA A 126 7.67 4.13 21.49
CA ALA A 126 6.43 4.91 21.57
C ALA A 126 6.71 6.36 22.04
N GLU A 127 7.57 6.52 23.05
CA GLU A 127 8.04 7.82 23.55
C GLU A 127 8.82 8.60 22.49
N ARG A 128 9.77 7.96 21.79
CA ARG A 128 10.55 8.60 20.71
C ARG A 128 9.67 9.10 19.56
N PHE A 129 8.56 8.41 19.30
CA PHE A 129 7.65 8.75 18.21
C PHE A 129 6.44 9.57 18.69
N GLY A 130 6.35 9.90 19.99
CA GLY A 130 5.22 10.64 20.57
C GLY A 130 3.87 9.93 20.43
N ILE A 131 3.88 8.60 20.29
CA ILE A 131 2.67 7.79 20.12
C ILE A 131 2.27 7.23 21.48
N PRO A 132 1.00 7.30 21.89
CA PRO A 132 0.53 6.64 23.10
C PRO A 132 0.87 5.15 23.06
N TYR A 133 1.60 4.66 24.06
CA TYR A 133 1.89 3.23 24.20
C TYR A 133 0.58 2.51 24.53
N VAL A 134 0.04 1.78 23.56
CA VAL A 134 -1.09 0.87 23.76
C VAL A 134 -0.54 -0.52 24.06
N GLU A 135 -0.80 -1.00 25.29
CA GLU A 135 -0.45 -2.35 25.71
C GLU A 135 -1.13 -3.37 24.77
N PRO A 136 -0.37 -4.33 24.18
CA PRO A 136 -0.98 -5.32 23.33
C PRO A 136 -1.97 -6.16 24.14
N PRO A 137 -3.20 -6.37 23.65
CA PRO A 137 -4.19 -7.14 24.40
C PRO A 137 -3.68 -8.56 24.66
N LYS A 138 -3.83 -9.00 25.93
CA LYS A 138 -3.44 -10.32 26.42
C LYS A 138 -3.75 -11.41 25.39
N ALA A 139 -2.72 -12.17 25.03
CA ALA A 139 -2.76 -13.16 23.95
C ALA A 139 -4.02 -14.03 24.02
N ARG A 140 -4.85 -13.93 22.98
CA ARG A 140 -5.93 -14.90 22.75
C ARG A 140 -5.31 -16.27 22.48
N PRO A 141 -5.98 -17.38 22.89
CA PRO A 141 -5.43 -18.72 22.73
C PRO A 141 -5.07 -19.00 21.27
N PRO A 142 -3.97 -19.73 21.00
CA PRO A 142 -3.47 -19.96 19.66
C PRO A 142 -4.53 -20.69 18.83
N ARG A 143 -5.10 -20.00 17.84
CA ARG A 143 -5.95 -20.64 16.84
C ARG A 143 -5.05 -21.56 16.01
N GLY A 144 -5.33 -22.85 16.12
CA GLY A 144 -4.44 -23.95 15.77
C GLY A 144 -3.65 -23.79 14.46
N GLN A 145 -2.37 -24.09 14.56
CA GLN A 145 -1.52 -24.47 13.45
C GLN A 145 -2.02 -25.80 12.87
N ASN A 146 -3.00 -25.77 11.97
CA ASN A 146 -3.15 -26.79 10.93
C ASN A 146 -4.18 -26.37 9.90
N ALA A 147 -3.73 -25.62 8.90
CA ALA A 147 -4.32 -25.69 7.59
C ALA A 147 -3.16 -25.83 6.62
N LYS A 148 -2.84 -27.07 6.27
CA LYS A 148 -2.18 -27.40 5.01
C LYS A 148 -3.04 -26.81 3.88
N ARG A 149 -2.82 -25.52 3.58
CA ARG A 149 -3.31 -24.92 2.34
C ARG A 149 -2.45 -25.50 1.23
N ALA A 150 -3.11 -26.13 0.27
CA ALA A 150 -2.49 -26.75 -0.88
C ALA A 150 -1.49 -25.77 -1.57
N PRO A 151 -0.31 -26.23 -2.02
CA PRO A 151 0.74 -25.36 -2.60
C PRO A 151 0.42 -24.71 -3.96
N LEU A 152 -0.82 -24.80 -4.48
CA LEU A 152 -1.09 -24.43 -5.88
C LEU A 152 -0.97 -22.91 -6.15
N ASP A 153 -1.29 -22.05 -5.18
CA ASP A 153 -1.27 -20.60 -5.39
C ASP A 153 0.12 -19.97 -5.25
N ASP A 154 1.08 -20.67 -4.63
CA ASP A 154 2.43 -20.15 -4.45
C ASP A 154 3.21 -20.14 -5.76
N SER A 155 3.01 -21.12 -6.64
CA SER A 155 3.72 -21.18 -7.93
C SER A 155 3.47 -19.94 -8.79
N LYS A 156 2.22 -19.47 -8.89
CA LYS A 156 1.86 -18.30 -9.71
C LYS A 156 2.37 -16.99 -9.10
N LYS A 157 2.34 -16.87 -7.77
CA LYS A 157 2.93 -15.72 -7.05
C LYS A 157 4.45 -15.70 -7.15
N LEU A 158 5.09 -16.87 -7.08
CA LEU A 158 6.53 -17.03 -7.27
C LEU A 158 6.93 -16.71 -8.71
N ALA A 159 6.17 -17.13 -9.71
CA ALA A 159 6.40 -16.78 -11.12
C ALA A 159 6.25 -15.27 -11.37
N THR A 160 5.21 -14.65 -10.79
CA THR A 160 5.01 -13.19 -10.91
C THR A 160 6.14 -12.42 -10.21
N ARG A 161 6.60 -12.91 -9.05
CA ARG A 161 7.77 -12.35 -8.36
C ARG A 161 9.05 -12.55 -9.18
N ALA A 162 9.27 -13.74 -9.73
CA ALA A 162 10.41 -14.02 -10.59
C ALA A 162 10.47 -13.08 -11.81
N ASN A 163 9.31 -12.82 -12.45
CA ASN A 163 9.21 -11.86 -13.54
C ASN A 163 9.47 -10.42 -13.09
N ARG A 164 9.00 -10.03 -11.91
CA ARG A 164 9.24 -8.68 -11.34
C ARG A 164 10.71 -8.44 -10.99
N PHE A 165 11.37 -9.45 -10.43
CA PHE A 165 12.75 -9.34 -9.96
C PHE A 165 13.77 -9.84 -10.99
N GLY A 166 13.33 -10.26 -12.19
CA GLY A 166 14.19 -10.84 -13.23
C GLY A 166 14.88 -12.14 -12.81
N THR A 167 14.47 -12.76 -11.69
CA THR A 167 15.03 -14.00 -11.19
C THR A 167 14.29 -15.17 -11.82
N THR A 168 14.47 -15.38 -13.12
CA THR A 168 14.11 -16.66 -13.72
C THR A 168 14.99 -17.72 -13.04
N ALA A 169 14.37 -18.55 -12.20
CA ALA A 169 15.08 -19.66 -11.57
C ALA A 169 15.72 -20.49 -12.69
N PRO A 170 17.04 -20.72 -12.67
CA PRO A 170 17.66 -21.59 -13.65
C PRO A 170 17.01 -22.97 -13.48
N SER A 171 16.28 -23.40 -14.50
CA SER A 171 15.88 -24.79 -14.66
C SER A 171 17.06 -25.68 -14.26
N ALA A 172 16.83 -26.61 -13.33
CA ALA A 172 17.85 -27.45 -12.71
C ALA A 172 18.60 -28.38 -13.70
N ALA A 173 18.40 -28.21 -15.02
CA ALA A 173 19.02 -29.00 -16.08
C ALA A 173 20.22 -28.32 -16.78
N GLN A 174 20.53 -27.05 -16.52
CA GLN A 174 21.73 -26.40 -17.08
C GLN A 174 22.52 -25.67 -16.01
N LYS A 175 23.39 -26.43 -15.33
CA LYS A 175 24.58 -25.87 -14.70
C LYS A 175 25.43 -25.26 -15.82
N ARG A 176 25.23 -23.99 -16.14
CA ARG A 176 26.26 -23.23 -16.87
C ARG A 176 27.47 -23.25 -15.94
N SER A 177 28.56 -23.87 -16.39
CA SER A 177 29.85 -23.71 -15.73
C SER A 177 30.09 -22.22 -15.54
N ALA A 178 30.36 -21.82 -14.30
CA ALA A 178 30.64 -20.42 -13.99
C ALA A 178 31.73 -19.92 -14.95
N PRO A 179 31.58 -18.72 -15.54
CA PRO A 179 32.70 -18.07 -16.20
C PRO A 179 33.83 -17.97 -15.18
N THR A 180 34.99 -18.53 -15.51
CA THR A 180 36.24 -18.32 -14.78
C THR A 180 36.69 -16.88 -15.04
N GLU A 181 35.94 -15.93 -14.51
CA GLU A 181 36.38 -14.55 -14.38
C GLU A 181 37.34 -14.54 -13.20
N THR A 182 38.62 -14.36 -13.52
CA THR A 182 39.71 -14.10 -12.57
C THR A 182 39.29 -12.96 -11.64
N VAL A 183 38.73 -13.31 -10.48
CA VAL A 183 38.33 -12.33 -9.46
C VAL A 183 39.59 -11.62 -9.00
N ASP A 184 39.66 -10.32 -9.30
CA ASP A 184 40.74 -9.43 -8.91
C ASP A 184 40.99 -9.52 -7.39
N ALA A 185 42.25 -9.50 -6.97
CA ALA A 185 42.65 -9.79 -5.59
C ALA A 185 41.98 -8.86 -4.57
N GLU A 186 41.68 -7.62 -4.99
CA GLU A 186 41.05 -6.60 -4.17
C GLU A 186 39.55 -6.88 -3.89
N GLU A 187 38.83 -7.46 -4.85
CA GLU A 187 37.42 -7.83 -4.71
C GLU A 187 37.27 -9.04 -3.76
N GLN A 188 38.26 -9.95 -3.74
CA GLN A 188 38.26 -11.07 -2.80
C GLN A 188 38.36 -10.62 -1.34
N ASP A 189 39.17 -9.61 -1.03
CA ASP A 189 39.31 -9.12 0.33
C ASP A 189 38.09 -8.33 0.80
N ARG A 190 37.45 -7.57 -0.11
CA ARG A 190 36.14 -6.97 0.18
C ARG A 190 35.09 -8.03 0.45
N ARG A 191 35.14 -9.16 -0.28
CA ARG A 191 34.26 -10.31 -0.05
C ARG A 191 34.55 -11.03 1.28
N LYS A 192 35.82 -11.21 1.66
CA LYS A 192 36.23 -11.75 2.97
C LYS A 192 35.76 -10.87 4.12
N LYS A 193 35.99 -9.56 4.06
CA LYS A 193 35.51 -8.59 5.07
C LYS A 193 33.99 -8.61 5.21
N ARG A 194 33.25 -8.75 4.11
CA ARG A 194 31.80 -8.93 4.16
C ARG A 194 31.44 -10.27 4.81
N ALA A 195 32.10 -11.35 4.43
CA ALA A 195 31.83 -12.68 4.98
C ALA A 195 32.09 -12.76 6.49
N GLU A 196 33.09 -12.05 7.02
CA GLU A 196 33.36 -11.91 8.46
C GLU A 196 32.25 -11.12 9.17
N ARG A 197 31.83 -9.99 8.59
CA ARG A 197 30.76 -9.16 9.17
C ARG A 197 29.40 -9.85 9.16
N PHE A 198 29.14 -10.68 8.16
CA PHE A 198 27.85 -11.33 7.96
C PHE A 198 27.84 -12.82 8.36
N GLY A 199 28.97 -13.36 8.86
CA GLY A 199 29.08 -14.76 9.28
C GLY A 199 28.90 -15.79 8.16
N THR A 200 28.99 -15.38 6.89
CA THR A 200 28.81 -16.26 5.72
C THR A 200 30.13 -16.80 5.18
N GLY A 201 31.21 -16.67 5.95
CA GLY A 201 32.52 -17.22 5.61
C GLY A 201 32.53 -18.74 5.49
N PRO A 202 33.49 -19.31 4.76
CA PRO A 202 33.58 -20.75 4.48
C PRO A 202 33.68 -21.61 5.75
N GLN A 203 34.15 -21.07 6.87
CA GLN A 203 34.18 -21.79 8.15
C GLN A 203 32.78 -22.15 8.69
N LEU A 204 31.75 -21.31 8.44
CA LEU A 204 30.40 -21.57 8.96
C LEU A 204 29.63 -22.58 8.10
N ALA A 205 30.01 -22.73 6.83
CA ALA A 205 29.49 -23.79 5.95
C ALA A 205 29.94 -25.19 6.41
N GLN A 206 31.17 -25.32 6.95
CA GLN A 206 31.68 -26.58 7.49
C GLN A 206 30.98 -27.00 8.79
N LEU A 207 30.65 -26.06 9.69
CA LEU A 207 29.89 -26.39 10.90
C LEU A 207 28.45 -26.84 10.60
N LYS A 208 27.86 -26.38 9.50
CA LYS A 208 26.49 -26.79 9.11
C LYS A 208 26.47 -28.16 8.42
N ALA A 209 27.55 -28.54 7.74
CA ALA A 209 27.71 -29.87 7.14
C ALA A 209 28.05 -30.97 8.18
N GLY A 210 28.66 -30.63 9.31
CA GLY A 210 29.05 -31.59 10.34
C GLY A 210 27.95 -32.03 11.32
N ARG A 211 26.76 -31.40 11.31
CA ARG A 211 25.69 -31.68 12.30
C ARG A 211 24.60 -32.65 11.83
N PHE A 212 24.77 -33.26 10.65
CA PHE A 212 23.99 -34.42 10.20
C PHE A 212 24.91 -35.65 10.10
N GLY A 213 25.59 -35.96 11.20
CA GLY A 213 26.21 -37.27 11.40
C GLY A 213 25.11 -38.30 11.57
N ILE A 214 24.71 -38.94 10.48
CA ILE A 214 23.98 -40.20 10.48
C ILE A 214 24.85 -41.19 11.23
N VAL A 215 24.48 -41.52 12.46
CA VAL A 215 25.09 -42.62 13.22
C VAL A 215 24.65 -43.91 12.52
N PRO A 216 25.56 -44.72 11.94
CA PRO A 216 25.18 -46.00 11.38
C PRO A 216 24.72 -46.91 12.53
N PHE A 217 23.46 -47.30 12.50
CA PHE A 217 22.86 -48.26 13.42
C PHE A 217 23.48 -49.64 13.15
N PRO A 218 24.16 -50.29 14.11
CA PRO A 218 24.69 -51.62 13.89
C PRO A 218 23.51 -52.61 13.88
N GLN A 219 23.32 -53.28 12.75
CA GLN A 219 22.43 -54.45 12.70
C GLN A 219 23.07 -55.59 13.50
N LYS A 220 22.29 -56.15 14.42
CA LYS A 220 22.57 -57.43 15.08
C LYS A 220 21.78 -58.52 14.39
#